data_AF-A0AAV3Q8F7-F1
#
_entry.id   AF-A0AAV3Q8F7-F1
#
_cell.length_a   1.000
_cell.length_b   1.000
_cell.length_c   1.000
_cell.angle_alpha   90.00
_cell.angle_beta   90.00
_cell.angle_gamma   90.00
#
_symmetry.space_group_name_H-M   'P 1'
#
loop_
_entity.id
_entity.type
_entity.pdbx_description
1 polymer ?
#
loop_
_entity_poly.entity_id
_entity_poly.type
_entity_poly.pdbx_seq_one_letter_code
_entity_poly.pdbx_strand_id
1 'polypeptide(L)'
;MAVSSSPFRYILIAFLISSSALFTICGASSEDEVEHQQSFTYEETDNINGPKKWGTLNPEWKTCETGKLQSPIDMVSERVQVKESLGSLKIMYKTAPANITNRGHDISVSSTLYSVLYISI
;
A
#
# COMPACT_ATOMS: atom_id res chain seq x y z
N MET A 1 -10.18 -11.33 -67.71
CA MET A 1 -10.72 -12.10 -66.56
C MET A 1 -10.97 -11.11 -65.44
N ALA A 2 -12.20 -10.61 -65.28
CA ALA A 2 -12.57 -9.71 -64.20
C ALA A 2 -13.18 -10.55 -63.07
N VAL A 3 -12.44 -10.70 -61.97
CA VAL A 3 -12.95 -11.38 -60.77
C VAL A 3 -13.91 -10.41 -60.07
N SER A 4 -15.22 -10.62 -60.26
CA SER A 4 -16.25 -9.91 -59.52
C SER A 4 -16.10 -10.23 -58.04
N SER A 5 -15.68 -9.25 -57.24
CA SER A 5 -15.52 -9.40 -55.80
C SER A 5 -16.87 -9.13 -55.12
N SER A 6 -17.31 -10.09 -54.30
CA SER A 6 -18.62 -10.05 -53.66
C SER A 6 -18.75 -8.87 -52.69
N PRO A 7 -19.92 -8.22 -52.61
CA PRO A 7 -20.15 -7.07 -51.71
C PRO A 7 -19.94 -7.45 -50.23
N PHE A 8 -20.11 -8.74 -49.91
CA PHE A 8 -19.87 -9.32 -48.59
C PHE A 8 -18.42 -9.16 -48.12
N ARG A 9 -17.44 -9.18 -49.02
CA ARG A 9 -16.02 -9.00 -48.68
C ARG A 9 -15.73 -7.58 -48.20
N TYR A 10 -16.33 -6.58 -48.83
CA TYR A 10 -16.15 -5.17 -48.44
C TYR A 10 -16.83 -4.86 -47.12
N ILE A 11 -17.99 -5.48 -46.84
CA ILE A 11 -18.70 -5.37 -45.55
C ILE A 11 -17.86 -5.98 -44.42
N LEU A 12 -17.26 -7.15 -44.63
CA LEU A 12 -16.39 -7.79 -43.64
C LEU A 12 -15.12 -6.96 -43.37
N ILE A 13 -14.50 -6.40 -44.41
CA ILE A 13 -13.32 -5.54 -44.25
C ILE A 13 -13.67 -4.26 -43.49
N ALA A 14 -14.82 -3.63 -43.77
CA ALA A 14 -15.28 -2.45 -43.04
C ALA A 14 -15.57 -2.75 -41.55
N PHE A 15 -16.13 -3.92 -41.25
CA PHE A 15 -16.34 -4.37 -39.87
C PHE A 15 -15.02 -4.53 -39.10
N LEU A 16 -14.02 -5.17 -39.73
CA LEU A 16 -12.71 -5.39 -39.11
C LEU A 16 -11.95 -4.09 -38.85
N ILE A 17 -12.00 -3.12 -39.77
CA ILE A 17 -11.36 -1.80 -39.61
C ILE A 17 -12.05 -0.96 -38.52
N SER A 18 -13.38 -1.07 -38.37
CA SER A 18 -14.08 -0.40 -37.26
C SER A 18 -13.69 -0.96 -35.88
N SER A 19 -13.40 -2.26 -35.80
CA SER A 19 -13.02 -2.92 -34.55
C SER A 19 -11.60 -2.53 -34.08
N SER A 20 -10.68 -2.27 -35.02
CA SER A 20 -9.31 -1.85 -34.70
C SER A 20 -9.21 -0.35 -34.36
N ALA A 21 -10.09 0.48 -34.92
CA ALA A 21 -10.18 1.90 -34.57
C ALA A 21 -10.74 2.13 -33.15
N LEU A 22 -11.60 1.24 -32.66
CA LEU A 22 -12.12 1.26 -31.29
C LEU A 22 -11.10 0.79 -30.24
N PHE A 23 -10.09 0.02 -30.64
CA PHE A 23 -9.06 -0.51 -29.72
C PHE A 23 -7.85 0.42 -29.52
N THR A 24 -7.74 1.53 -30.25
CA THR A 24 -6.52 2.37 -30.28
C THR A 24 -6.70 3.77 -29.63
N ILE A 25 -7.79 4.02 -28.88
CA ILE A 25 -8.01 5.28 -28.13
C ILE A 25 -8.28 5.00 -26.64
N CYS A 26 -7.53 4.07 -26.04
CA CYS A 26 -7.37 4.06 -24.58
C CYS A 26 -5.87 4.04 -24.33
N GLY A 27 -5.36 5.16 -23.81
CA GLY A 27 -3.95 5.35 -23.55
C GLY A 27 -3.42 4.27 -22.61
N ALA A 28 -2.12 4.01 -22.71
CA ALA A 28 -1.38 3.39 -21.63
C ALA A 28 -1.45 4.32 -20.41
N SER A 29 -2.49 4.17 -19.59
CA SER A 29 -2.38 4.47 -18.18
C SER A 29 -1.46 3.41 -17.61
N SER A 30 -0.26 3.81 -17.20
CA SER A 30 0.37 3.16 -16.08
C SER A 30 -0.60 3.32 -14.92
N GLU A 31 -1.50 2.36 -14.76
CA GLU A 31 -2.10 2.07 -13.49
C GLU A 31 -0.93 1.62 -12.60
N ASP A 32 -0.27 2.59 -11.96
CA ASP A 32 0.23 2.33 -10.62
C ASP A 32 -0.96 1.70 -9.91
N GLU A 33 -0.80 0.47 -9.44
CA GLU A 33 -1.86 -0.29 -8.78
C GLU A 33 -2.34 0.47 -7.54
N VAL A 34 -3.26 1.40 -7.74
CA VAL A 34 -4.14 1.91 -6.70
C VAL A 34 -5.40 1.07 -6.83
N GLU A 35 -5.25 -0.24 -6.53
CA GLU A 35 -6.36 -1.00 -5.97
C GLU A 35 -7.03 -0.12 -4.92
N HIS A 36 -8.36 -0.12 -4.87
CA HIS A 36 -9.18 0.76 -4.02
C HIS A 36 -8.87 0.56 -2.54
N GLN A 37 -7.75 1.11 -2.07
CA GLN A 37 -7.34 1.00 -0.69
C GLN A 37 -8.25 1.93 0.08
N GLN A 38 -9.20 1.32 0.80
CA GLN A 38 -10.20 2.04 1.56
C GLN A 38 -9.48 3.02 2.52
N SER A 39 -9.75 4.31 2.36
CA SER A 39 -9.03 5.36 3.07
C SER A 39 -9.36 5.32 4.57
N PHE A 40 -8.35 5.59 5.40
CA PHE A 40 -8.49 5.66 6.85
C PHE A 40 -8.21 7.08 7.34
N THR A 41 -8.74 7.43 8.51
CA THR A 41 -8.47 8.71 9.19
C THR A 41 -8.15 8.47 10.67
N TYR A 42 -7.51 9.47 11.29
CA TYR A 42 -7.27 9.53 12.73
C TYR A 42 -8.37 10.27 13.49
N GLU A 43 -9.35 10.84 12.80
CA GLU A 43 -10.47 11.54 13.43
C GLU A 43 -11.33 10.56 14.26
N GLU A 44 -11.25 10.67 15.58
CA GLU A 44 -11.96 9.79 16.54
C GLU A 44 -13.48 9.86 16.43
N THR A 45 -14.00 10.98 15.92
CA THR A 45 -15.44 11.20 15.72
C THR A 45 -15.96 10.61 14.42
N ASP A 46 -15.07 10.23 13.49
CA ASP A 46 -15.46 9.58 12.24
C ASP A 46 -15.87 8.12 12.52
N ASN A 47 -17.14 7.83 12.26
CA ASN A 47 -17.75 6.52 12.53
C ASN A 47 -17.67 5.55 11.33
N ILE A 48 -17.04 5.97 10.24
CA ILE A 48 -16.82 5.18 9.03
C ILE A 48 -15.34 4.82 8.95
N ASN A 49 -14.46 5.81 8.87
CA ASN A 49 -13.03 5.62 8.54
C ASN A 49 -12.09 5.86 9.74
N GLY A 50 -12.63 6.22 10.90
CA GLY A 50 -11.84 6.51 12.10
C GLY A 50 -11.21 5.26 12.74
N PRO A 51 -10.32 5.43 13.73
CA PRO A 51 -9.54 4.35 14.34
C PRO A 51 -10.37 3.17 14.86
N LYS A 52 -11.55 3.45 15.42
CA LYS A 52 -12.50 2.44 15.92
C LYS A 52 -13.05 1.52 14.83
N LYS A 53 -12.86 1.85 13.56
CA LYS A 53 -13.41 1.14 12.39
C LYS A 53 -12.35 0.59 11.44
N TRP A 54 -11.06 0.85 11.65
CA TRP A 54 -10.01 0.41 10.73
C TRP A 54 -10.05 -1.09 10.39
N GLY A 55 -10.32 -1.97 11.36
CA GLY A 55 -10.43 -3.41 11.09
C GLY A 55 -11.65 -3.85 10.28
N THR A 56 -12.57 -2.93 9.98
CA THR A 56 -13.71 -3.16 9.09
C THR A 56 -13.51 -2.60 7.67
N LEU A 57 -12.49 -1.76 7.48
CA LEU A 57 -12.20 -1.11 6.19
C LEU A 57 -11.49 -2.04 5.20
N ASN A 58 -10.70 -2.99 5.68
CA ASN A 58 -9.99 -3.92 4.82
C ASN A 58 -9.89 -5.28 5.54
N PRO A 59 -10.23 -6.40 4.87
CA PRO A 59 -10.05 -7.73 5.44
C PRO A 59 -8.66 -7.99 6.03
N GLU A 60 -7.61 -7.44 5.42
CA GLU A 60 -6.22 -7.56 5.89
C GLU A 60 -5.95 -6.80 7.20
N TRP A 61 -6.79 -5.81 7.53
CA TRP A 61 -6.64 -4.97 8.73
C TRP A 61 -7.47 -5.48 9.91
N LYS A 62 -8.08 -6.66 9.80
CA LYS A 62 -8.98 -7.21 10.83
C LYS A 62 -8.37 -7.24 12.23
N THR A 63 -7.05 -7.40 12.33
CA THR A 63 -6.30 -7.36 13.59
C THR A 63 -6.47 -6.05 14.36
N CYS A 64 -6.71 -4.92 13.69
CA CYS A 64 -6.99 -3.64 14.34
C CYS A 64 -8.28 -3.67 15.18
N GLU A 65 -9.21 -4.57 14.87
CA GLU A 65 -10.47 -4.75 15.63
C GLU A 65 -10.40 -5.92 16.60
N THR A 66 -9.80 -7.05 16.19
CA THR A 66 -9.86 -8.32 16.97
C THR A 66 -8.58 -8.63 17.75
N GLY A 67 -7.49 -7.91 17.50
CA GLY A 67 -6.20 -8.10 18.15
C GLY A 67 -6.26 -7.78 19.64
N LYS A 68 -5.71 -8.66 20.47
CA LYS A 68 -5.66 -8.49 21.95
C LYS A 68 -4.37 -7.84 22.44
N LEU A 69 -3.36 -7.76 21.57
CA LEU A 69 -2.03 -7.20 21.84
C LEU A 69 -1.77 -6.08 20.82
N GLN A 70 -2.56 -5.01 20.92
CA GLN A 70 -2.44 -3.83 20.07
C GLN A 70 -1.73 -2.70 20.81
N SER A 71 -1.16 -1.78 20.03
CA SER A 71 -0.49 -0.58 20.52
C SER A 71 -1.23 0.67 20.01
N PRO A 72 -1.08 1.84 20.67
CA PRO A 72 -0.35 2.07 21.91
C PRO A 72 -1.07 1.49 23.15
N ILE A 73 -0.34 1.39 24.26
CA ILE A 73 -0.91 1.02 25.58
C ILE A 73 -0.59 2.10 26.61
N ASP A 74 -1.43 2.17 27.63
CA ASP A 74 -1.18 3.00 28.80
C ASP A 74 -0.04 2.43 29.66
N MET A 75 1.04 3.19 29.79
CA MET A 75 2.24 2.85 30.57
C MET A 75 2.26 3.60 31.90
N VAL A 76 1.68 2.98 32.94
CA VAL A 76 1.71 3.51 34.32
C VAL A 76 2.71 2.76 35.19
N SER A 77 3.47 3.51 35.98
CA SER A 77 4.61 3.00 36.76
C SER A 77 4.25 1.85 37.71
N GLU A 78 3.05 1.88 38.27
CA GLU A 78 2.51 0.93 39.23
C GLU A 78 2.32 -0.47 38.64
N ARG A 79 2.16 -0.58 37.31
CA ARG A 79 1.95 -1.84 36.60
C ARG A 79 3.22 -2.34 35.89
N VAL A 80 4.31 -1.58 35.92
CA VAL A 80 5.57 -1.94 35.26
C VAL A 80 6.41 -2.82 36.18
N GLN A 81 6.92 -3.93 35.65
CA GLN A 81 7.89 -4.78 36.32
C GLN A 81 9.30 -4.45 35.82
N VAL A 82 10.14 -3.91 36.68
CA VAL A 82 11.55 -3.64 36.36
C VAL A 82 12.32 -4.95 36.41
N LYS A 83 12.97 -5.30 35.30
CA LYS A 83 13.77 -6.52 35.18
C LYS A 83 15.22 -6.14 34.88
N GLU A 84 16.03 -6.04 35.93
CA GLU A 84 17.47 -5.66 35.84
C GLU A 84 18.26 -6.60 34.91
N SER A 85 17.85 -7.86 34.80
CA SER A 85 18.49 -8.84 33.92
C SER A 85 18.37 -8.51 32.43
N LEU A 86 17.51 -7.55 32.03
CA LEU A 86 17.43 -7.09 30.65
C LEU A 86 18.66 -6.25 30.26
N GLY A 87 19.35 -5.63 31.24
CA GLY A 87 20.49 -4.77 31.00
C GLY A 87 20.17 -3.54 30.15
N SER A 88 21.22 -2.85 29.70
CA SER A 88 21.10 -1.69 28.81
C SER A 88 20.92 -2.11 27.36
N LEU A 89 20.08 -1.38 26.61
CA LEU A 89 19.95 -1.55 25.17
C LEU A 89 21.28 -1.22 24.47
N LYS A 90 21.84 -2.19 23.73
CA LYS A 90 23.05 -1.99 22.92
C LYS A 90 22.67 -1.33 21.60
N ILE A 91 23.10 -0.08 21.39
CA ILE A 91 22.79 0.69 20.19
C ILE A 91 24.07 0.86 19.35
N MET A 92 24.01 0.47 18.08
CA MET A 92 25.13 0.53 17.14
C MET A 92 24.72 1.14 15.79
N TYR A 93 23.92 2.20 15.80
CA TYR A 93 23.54 2.91 14.58
C TYR A 93 24.74 3.62 13.96
N LYS A 94 24.80 3.62 12.62
CA LYS A 94 25.81 4.33 11.83
C LYS A 94 25.15 5.44 11.04
N THR A 95 25.91 6.49 10.73
CA THR A 95 25.48 7.54 9.80
C THR A 95 25.25 6.94 8.42
N ALA A 96 24.12 7.27 7.80
CA ALA A 96 23.79 6.85 6.44
C ALA A 96 23.02 7.97 5.73
N PRO A 97 23.02 8.01 4.39
CA PRO A 97 22.13 8.88 3.64
C PRO A 97 20.68 8.61 4.04
N ALA A 98 19.91 9.67 4.28
CA ALA A 98 18.53 9.59 4.69
C ALA A 98 17.62 10.16 3.60
N ASN A 99 16.56 9.41 3.27
CA ASN A 99 15.44 9.89 2.48
C ASN A 99 14.29 10.19 3.43
N ILE A 100 13.71 11.37 3.31
CA ILE A 100 12.56 11.80 4.10
C ILE A 100 11.35 11.82 3.17
N THR A 101 10.26 11.16 3.58
CA THR A 101 9.03 11.07 2.79
C THR A 101 7.83 11.39 3.65
N ASN A 102 6.97 12.28 3.16
CA ASN A 102 5.63 12.46 3.71
C ASN A 102 4.69 11.46 3.04
N ARG A 103 4.13 10.52 3.81
CA ARG A 103 3.21 9.49 3.29
C ARG A 103 1.74 9.89 3.39
N GLY A 104 1.46 11.14 3.75
CA GLY A 104 0.12 11.69 3.99
C GLY A 104 -0.36 11.50 5.43
N HIS A 105 0.00 10.39 6.07
CA HIS A 105 -0.40 10.05 7.45
C HIS A 105 0.76 10.08 8.46
N ASP A 106 2.00 10.13 8.00
CA ASP A 106 3.20 10.33 8.81
C ASP A 106 4.38 10.86 7.97
N ILE A 107 5.48 11.20 8.65
CA ILE A 107 6.77 11.48 8.04
C ILE A 107 7.69 10.29 8.31
N SER A 108 8.11 9.61 7.25
CA SER A 108 9.01 8.45 7.32
C SER A 108 10.43 8.84 6.94
N VAL A 109 11.40 8.30 7.66
CA VAL A 109 12.83 8.39 7.34
C VAL A 109 13.32 6.99 6.96
N SER A 110 13.88 6.85 5.76
CA SER A 110 14.48 5.59 5.29
C SER A 110 15.91 5.81 4.80
N SER A 111 16.72 4.75 4.74
CA SER A 111 18.06 4.80 4.15
C SER A 111 18.17 3.79 3.03
N THR A 112 18.87 4.17 1.95
CA THR A 112 19.06 3.31 0.77
C THR A 112 20.11 2.21 1.01
N LEU A 113 20.91 2.32 2.07
CA LEU A 113 21.90 1.32 2.44
C LEU A 113 21.33 0.49 3.58
N TYR A 114 21.02 -0.78 3.29
CA TYR A 114 20.75 -1.81 4.30
C TYR A 114 21.77 -1.65 5.42
N SER A 115 21.31 -1.29 6.62
CA SER A 115 22.07 -1.58 7.82
C SER A 115 22.20 -3.10 7.87
N VAL A 116 23.26 -3.65 7.29
CA VAL A 116 23.65 -5.04 7.47
C VAL A 116 24.01 -5.15 8.95
N LEU A 117 23.02 -5.54 9.74
CA LEU A 117 23.19 -5.87 11.13
C LEU A 117 23.86 -7.25 11.16
N TYR A 118 25.17 -7.29 10.91
CA TYR A 118 25.99 -8.42 11.34
C TYR A 118 25.99 -8.39 12.87
N ILE A 119 24.99 -9.02 13.48
CA ILE A 119 25.14 -9.53 14.84
C ILE A 119 25.88 -10.85 14.68
N SER A 120 27.21 -10.84 14.79
CA SER A 120 27.94 -12.05 15.17
C SER A 120 27.62 -12.30 16.65
N ILE A 121 26.85 -13.36 16.92
CA ILE A 121 26.79 -13.99 18.24
C ILE A 121 28.07 -14.80 18.41
#